data_AF-A0A905R0L8-F1
#
_entry.id   AF-A0A905R0L8-F1
#
_cell.length_a   1.000
_cell.length_b   1.000
_cell.length_c   1.000
_cell.angle_alpha   90.00
_cell.angle_beta   90.00
_cell.angle_gamma   90.00
#
_symmetry.space_group_name_H-M   'P 1'
#
loop_
_entity.id
_entity.type
_entity.pdbx_description
1 polymer ?
#
loop_
_entity_poly.entity_id
_entity_poly.type
_entity_poly.pdbx_seq_one_letter_code
_entity_poly.pdbx_strand_id
1 'polypeptide(L)'
;MEAQNFKVADRRNCLDLNHGLLVIKSLGRMHAMSHVLLERGSISRDDLGLNHLESDSYVSNRLIEGGVKQLAHVMENDWPSEWKTAAREIAKEAPIASEKIRKLFSDFPSDGLLVMNHGDCWTCNMMFKYSPYEKNKPIAVKFLDFQACHYNSYIFDVIHFIYRCIAPNIRRENINRLLEEYQSSLAETLTFFGLPEKAPTLEQVCNEAKRLNYLKFFLAFTSLPMSSADTNTAFYIDRLATNCDSKDVYSPEPFQANKFRLAADVDIRRWLKDGFFE
;
A
#
# COMPACT_ATOMS: atom_id res chain seq x y z
N MET A 1 -7.14 -10.91 -23.76
CA MET A 1 -6.54 -9.56 -23.80
C MET A 1 -5.02 -9.73 -23.95
N GLU A 2 -4.58 -10.23 -25.11
CA GLU A 2 -3.17 -10.58 -25.40
C GLU A 2 -2.50 -9.59 -26.36
N ALA A 3 -3.08 -8.41 -26.57
CA ALA A 3 -2.73 -7.59 -27.73
C ALA A 3 -1.35 -6.90 -27.70
N GLN A 4 -0.56 -6.96 -26.61
CA GLN A 4 0.72 -6.20 -26.52
C GLN A 4 1.84 -6.83 -25.66
N ASN A 5 1.84 -8.16 -25.42
CA ASN A 5 2.85 -8.84 -24.58
C ASN A 5 2.96 -8.32 -23.14
N PHE A 6 1.87 -7.80 -22.58
CA PHE A 6 1.77 -7.44 -21.17
C PHE A 6 1.21 -8.62 -20.38
N LYS A 7 1.76 -8.89 -19.19
CA LYS A 7 1.25 -9.93 -18.28
C LYS A 7 1.23 -9.46 -16.84
N VAL A 8 0.31 -10.00 -16.05
CA VAL A 8 0.28 -9.80 -14.61
C VAL A 8 1.44 -10.56 -13.97
N ALA A 9 2.18 -9.93 -13.06
CA ALA A 9 3.26 -10.58 -12.33
C ALA A 9 2.70 -11.53 -11.25
N ASP A 10 3.47 -12.56 -10.89
CA ASP A 10 3.04 -13.47 -9.82
C ASP A 10 3.11 -12.78 -8.45
N ARG A 11 1.94 -12.52 -7.86
CA ARG A 11 1.81 -11.86 -6.57
C ARG A 11 2.45 -12.62 -5.41
N ARG A 12 2.57 -13.96 -5.51
CA ARG A 12 3.05 -14.81 -4.41
C ARG A 12 4.49 -14.51 -4.01
N ASN A 13 5.34 -14.12 -4.97
CA ASN A 13 6.75 -13.86 -4.71
C ASN A 13 7.05 -12.39 -4.39
N CYS A 14 6.02 -11.54 -4.35
CA CYS A 14 6.18 -10.09 -4.38
C CYS A 14 7.01 -9.63 -5.60
N LEU A 15 7.16 -8.32 -5.74
CA LEU A 15 7.92 -7.69 -6.80
C LEU A 15 9.36 -7.45 -6.37
N ASP A 16 10.28 -7.61 -7.33
CA ASP A 16 11.68 -7.25 -7.18
C ASP A 16 11.91 -5.73 -7.34
N LEU A 17 13.15 -5.31 -7.17
CA LEU A 17 13.52 -3.90 -7.26
C LEU A 17 13.30 -3.30 -8.65
N ASN A 18 13.50 -4.06 -9.73
CA ASN A 18 13.33 -3.54 -11.09
C ASN A 18 11.85 -3.25 -11.37
N HIS A 19 10.96 -4.14 -10.93
CA HIS A 19 9.51 -3.88 -10.96
C HIS A 19 9.17 -2.68 -10.07
N GLY A 20 9.70 -2.65 -8.85
CA GLY A 20 9.51 -1.56 -7.89
C GLY A 20 9.82 -0.19 -8.49
N LEU A 21 11.01 -0.02 -9.05
CA LEU A 21 11.46 1.24 -9.65
C LEU A 21 10.61 1.65 -10.85
N LEU A 22 10.21 0.70 -11.71
CA LEU A 22 9.38 1.00 -12.87
C LEU A 22 7.99 1.51 -12.46
N VAL A 23 7.35 0.85 -11.48
CA VAL A 23 6.04 1.25 -10.97
C VAL A 23 6.12 2.62 -10.31
N ILE A 24 7.12 2.82 -9.46
CA ILE A 24 7.31 4.09 -8.75
C ILE A 24 7.49 5.27 -9.71
N LYS A 25 8.31 5.12 -10.75
CA LYS A 25 8.45 6.15 -11.79
C LYS A 25 7.14 6.40 -12.51
N SER A 26 6.37 5.34 -12.78
CA SER A 26 5.08 5.46 -13.47
C SER A 26 4.02 6.15 -12.61
N LEU A 27 4.00 5.89 -11.29
CA LEU A 27 3.18 6.61 -10.33
C LEU A 27 3.57 8.10 -10.27
N GLY A 28 4.86 8.42 -10.21
CA GLY A 28 5.33 9.81 -10.24
C GLY A 28 4.82 10.59 -11.45
N ARG A 29 4.83 9.97 -12.64
CA ARG A 29 4.27 10.58 -13.87
C ARG A 29 2.75 10.74 -13.78
N MET A 30 2.03 9.68 -13.38
CA MET A 30 0.57 9.70 -13.26
C MET A 30 0.10 10.78 -12.30
N HIS A 31 0.72 10.86 -11.13
CA HIS A 31 0.42 11.86 -10.10
C HIS A 31 0.69 13.28 -10.58
N ALA A 32 1.85 13.56 -11.18
CA ALA A 32 2.16 14.87 -11.75
C ALA A 32 1.14 15.26 -12.83
N MET A 33 0.82 14.35 -13.75
CA MET A 33 -0.17 14.61 -14.81
C MET A 33 -1.56 14.90 -14.23
N SER A 34 -2.00 14.16 -13.21
CA SER A 34 -3.28 14.42 -12.56
C SER A 34 -3.33 15.80 -11.90
N HIS A 35 -2.23 16.22 -11.25
CA HIS A 35 -2.13 17.56 -10.67
C HIS A 35 -2.18 18.65 -11.76
N VAL A 36 -1.48 18.44 -12.88
CA VAL A 36 -1.53 19.35 -14.03
C VAL A 36 -2.95 19.48 -14.58
N LEU A 37 -3.70 18.38 -14.66
CA LEU A 37 -5.10 18.40 -15.11
C LEU A 37 -6.01 19.13 -14.11
N LEU A 38 -5.78 18.99 -12.81
CA LEU A 38 -6.48 19.76 -11.76
C LEU A 38 -6.19 21.26 -11.89
N GLU A 39 -4.91 21.66 -11.98
CA GLU A 39 -4.52 23.09 -12.09
C GLU A 39 -5.07 23.72 -13.37
N ARG A 40 -5.24 22.94 -14.44
CA ARG A 40 -5.85 23.39 -15.70
C ARG A 40 -7.37 23.35 -15.71
N GLY A 41 -8.01 22.88 -14.63
CA GLY A 41 -9.46 22.72 -14.53
C GLY A 41 -10.04 21.69 -15.51
N SER A 42 -9.23 20.74 -15.99
CA SER A 42 -9.68 19.66 -16.87
C SER A 42 -10.34 18.51 -16.11
N ILE A 43 -10.04 18.40 -14.82
CA ILE A 43 -10.68 17.52 -13.84
C ILE A 43 -10.94 18.33 -12.56
N SER A 44 -11.94 17.93 -11.78
CA SER A 44 -12.30 18.52 -10.49
C SER A 44 -12.00 17.57 -9.34
N ARG A 45 -11.78 18.15 -8.14
CA ARG A 45 -11.65 17.38 -6.89
C ARG A 45 -12.92 16.59 -6.55
N ASP A 46 -14.06 17.03 -7.08
CA ASP A 46 -15.37 16.42 -6.86
C ASP A 46 -15.69 15.31 -7.88
N ASP A 47 -14.80 15.06 -8.85
CA ASP A 47 -15.03 14.03 -9.89
C ASP A 47 -14.97 12.60 -9.35
N LEU A 48 -14.39 12.41 -8.16
CA LEU A 48 -14.10 11.10 -7.59
C LEU A 48 -14.67 10.96 -6.18
N GLY A 49 -15.04 9.73 -5.84
CA GLY A 49 -15.53 9.37 -4.52
C GLY A 49 -14.41 9.10 -3.51
N LEU A 50 -14.81 8.64 -2.33
CA LEU A 50 -13.90 8.28 -1.25
C LEU A 50 -13.23 6.94 -1.52
N ASN A 51 -12.02 6.76 -0.99
CA ASN A 51 -11.40 5.43 -0.95
C ASN A 51 -12.13 4.53 0.05
N HIS A 52 -12.13 3.21 -0.19
CA HIS A 52 -12.76 2.25 0.73
C HIS A 52 -12.16 2.29 2.15
N LEU A 53 -10.87 2.64 2.30
CA LEU A 53 -10.21 2.81 3.60
C LEU A 53 -10.58 4.12 4.31
N GLU A 54 -11.08 5.10 3.57
CA GLU A 54 -11.56 6.39 4.09
C GLU A 54 -13.02 6.31 4.58
N SER A 55 -13.81 5.39 4.01
CA SER A 55 -15.22 5.21 4.34
C SER A 55 -15.43 4.72 5.78
N ASP A 56 -16.36 5.34 6.52
CA ASP A 56 -16.85 4.86 7.83
C ASP A 56 -17.97 3.82 7.70
N SER A 57 -18.01 3.08 6.59
CA SER A 57 -18.99 2.02 6.42
C SER A 57 -18.72 0.83 7.36
N TYR A 58 -19.79 0.11 7.70
CA TYR A 58 -19.69 -1.15 8.46
C TYR A 58 -18.70 -2.14 7.82
N VAL A 59 -18.72 -2.24 6.49
CA VAL A 59 -17.86 -3.15 5.72
C VAL A 59 -16.38 -2.71 5.78
N SER A 60 -16.10 -1.43 5.58
CA SER A 60 -14.74 -0.87 5.67
C SER A 60 -14.15 -1.05 7.07
N ASN A 61 -14.94 -0.77 8.10
CA ASN A 61 -14.55 -0.93 9.48
C ASN A 61 -14.18 -2.39 9.81
N ARG A 62 -14.99 -3.35 9.35
CA ARG A 62 -14.72 -4.79 9.54
C ARG A 62 -13.51 -5.29 8.78
N LEU A 63 -13.26 -4.78 7.57
CA LEU A 63 -12.07 -5.11 6.80
C LEU A 63 -10.81 -4.70 7.57
N ILE A 64 -10.75 -3.45 8.04
CA ILE A 64 -9.57 -2.92 8.72
C ILE A 64 -9.37 -3.62 10.07
N GLU A 65 -10.39 -3.61 10.93
CA GLU A 65 -10.34 -4.21 12.25
C GLU A 65 -10.04 -5.72 12.17
N GLY A 66 -10.69 -6.43 11.25
CA GLY A 66 -10.56 -7.87 11.09
C GLY A 66 -9.14 -8.32 10.78
N GLY A 67 -8.44 -7.58 9.90
CA GLY A 67 -7.05 -7.89 9.57
C GLY A 67 -6.12 -7.74 10.77
N VAL A 68 -6.31 -6.69 11.58
CA VAL A 68 -5.52 -6.44 12.80
C VAL A 68 -5.83 -7.48 13.88
N LYS A 69 -7.11 -7.79 14.09
CA LYS A 69 -7.54 -8.84 15.03
C LYS A 69 -7.00 -10.21 14.66
N GLN A 70 -7.07 -10.58 13.38
CA GLN A 70 -6.62 -11.89 12.92
C GLN A 70 -5.11 -12.05 13.08
N LEU A 71 -4.34 -11.00 12.77
CA LEU A 71 -2.91 -10.95 13.04
C LEU A 71 -2.61 -11.19 14.53
N ALA A 72 -3.23 -10.40 15.42
CA ALA A 72 -3.03 -10.53 16.87
C ALA A 72 -3.42 -11.93 17.38
N HIS A 73 -4.55 -12.46 16.89
CA HIS A 73 -5.04 -13.79 17.26
C HIS A 73 -4.04 -14.89 16.89
N VAL A 74 -3.51 -14.88 15.66
CA VAL A 74 -2.52 -15.86 15.21
C VAL A 74 -1.19 -15.69 15.94
N MET A 75 -0.77 -14.45 16.21
CA MET A 75 0.45 -14.19 16.99
C MET A 75 0.36 -14.71 18.43
N GLU A 76 -0.79 -14.63 19.10
CA GLU A 76 -0.94 -15.12 20.47
C GLU A 76 -1.00 -16.66 20.54
N ASN A 77 -1.62 -17.31 19.55
CA ASN A 77 -1.95 -18.73 19.58
C ASN A 77 -0.98 -19.64 18.80
N ASP A 78 -0.44 -19.16 17.67
CA ASP A 78 0.32 -20.00 16.73
C ASP A 78 1.81 -19.60 16.62
N TRP A 79 2.16 -18.35 16.93
CA TRP A 79 3.55 -17.90 16.88
C TRP A 79 4.33 -18.29 18.16
N PRO A 80 5.68 -18.28 18.12
CA PRO A 80 6.49 -18.54 19.31
C PRO A 80 6.13 -17.63 20.48
N SER A 81 6.24 -18.15 21.72
CA SER A 81 5.74 -17.49 22.93
C SER A 81 6.29 -16.08 23.21
N GLU A 82 7.45 -15.75 22.66
CA GLU A 82 8.04 -14.40 22.71
C GLU A 82 7.16 -13.32 22.05
N TRP A 83 6.24 -13.71 21.17
CA TRP A 83 5.35 -12.80 20.45
C TRP A 83 4.06 -12.44 21.20
N LYS A 84 3.76 -13.11 22.33
CA LYS A 84 2.50 -12.89 23.07
C LYS A 84 2.33 -11.45 23.57
N THR A 85 3.42 -10.82 24.02
CA THR A 85 3.35 -9.41 24.44
C THR A 85 2.99 -8.51 23.24
N ALA A 86 3.67 -8.68 22.10
CA ALA A 86 3.37 -7.93 20.89
C ALA A 86 1.95 -8.18 20.37
N ALA A 87 1.49 -9.44 20.43
CA ALA A 87 0.13 -9.82 20.04
C ALA A 87 -0.93 -9.06 20.85
N ARG A 88 -0.72 -8.91 22.17
CA ARG A 88 -1.63 -8.15 23.04
C ARG A 88 -1.62 -6.65 22.74
N GLU A 89 -0.47 -6.06 22.45
CA GLU A 89 -0.41 -4.65 22.04
C GLU A 89 -1.11 -4.43 20.70
N ILE A 90 -0.88 -5.29 19.71
CA ILE A 90 -1.60 -5.23 18.41
C ILE A 90 -3.10 -5.49 18.59
N ALA A 91 -3.51 -6.35 19.52
CA ALA A 91 -4.94 -6.57 19.80
C ALA A 91 -5.65 -5.30 20.31
N LYS A 92 -4.94 -4.43 21.06
CA LYS A 92 -5.49 -3.13 21.50
C LYS A 92 -5.68 -2.14 20.36
N GLU A 93 -4.93 -2.31 19.27
CA GLU A 93 -5.02 -1.46 18.07
C GLU A 93 -6.26 -1.76 17.23
N ALA A 94 -6.72 -3.00 17.19
CA ALA A 94 -7.86 -3.42 16.39
C ALA A 94 -9.10 -2.48 16.48
N PRO A 95 -9.64 -2.15 17.67
CA PRO A 95 -10.83 -1.31 17.78
C PRO A 95 -10.63 0.14 17.31
N ILE A 96 -9.39 0.63 17.25
CA ILE A 96 -9.05 2.01 16.86
C ILE A 96 -8.39 2.10 15.48
N ALA A 97 -8.15 0.96 14.82
CA ALA A 97 -7.40 0.90 13.57
C ALA A 97 -8.10 1.64 12.42
N SER A 98 -9.41 1.47 12.29
CA SER A 98 -10.18 2.15 11.25
C SER A 98 -10.13 3.66 11.39
N GLU A 99 -10.26 4.17 12.62
CA GLU A 99 -10.16 5.61 12.89
C GLU A 99 -8.75 6.14 12.61
N LYS A 100 -7.71 5.43 13.05
CA LYS A 100 -6.32 5.79 12.75
C LYS A 100 -6.06 5.84 11.24
N ILE A 101 -6.59 4.90 10.45
CA ILE A 101 -6.46 4.90 8.99
C ILE A 101 -7.24 6.05 8.37
N ARG A 102 -8.51 6.25 8.71
CA ARG A 102 -9.33 7.34 8.17
C ARG A 102 -8.71 8.71 8.42
N LYS A 103 -8.18 8.93 9.62
CA LYS A 103 -7.49 10.16 9.98
C LYS A 103 -6.31 10.48 9.05
N LEU A 104 -5.64 9.48 8.48
CA LEU A 104 -4.58 9.72 7.49
C LEU A 104 -5.10 10.36 6.19
N PHE A 105 -6.35 10.12 5.83
CA PHE A 105 -6.96 10.72 4.64
C PHE A 105 -7.30 12.19 4.85
N SER A 106 -7.69 12.58 6.07
CA SER A 106 -8.06 13.96 6.44
C SER A 106 -6.88 14.82 6.87
N ASP A 107 -5.84 14.24 7.49
CA ASP A 107 -4.69 14.96 8.05
C ASP A 107 -3.61 15.29 7.00
N PHE A 108 -3.95 15.27 5.72
CA PHE A 108 -3.05 15.70 4.66
C PHE A 108 -2.91 17.24 4.67
N PRO A 109 -1.68 17.80 4.61
CA PRO A 109 -1.48 19.24 4.59
C PRO A 109 -2.26 19.92 3.46
N SER A 110 -2.98 21.00 3.77
CA SER A 110 -3.80 21.74 2.81
C SER A 110 -2.99 22.42 1.70
N ASP A 111 -1.71 22.67 1.95
CA ASP A 111 -0.71 23.18 1.03
C ASP A 111 0.10 22.07 0.33
N GLY A 112 -0.16 20.81 0.66
CA GLY A 112 0.49 19.67 0.03
C GLY A 112 0.04 19.48 -1.43
N LEU A 113 0.90 18.84 -2.23
CA LEU A 113 0.57 18.48 -3.62
C LEU A 113 -0.56 17.43 -3.68
N LEU A 114 -1.77 17.88 -4.02
CA LEU A 114 -2.92 17.01 -4.24
C LEU A 114 -2.85 16.34 -5.60
N VAL A 115 -3.07 15.02 -5.65
CA VAL A 115 -3.05 14.22 -6.88
C VAL A 115 -4.21 13.24 -6.91
N MET A 116 -4.54 12.74 -8.10
CA MET A 116 -5.42 11.58 -8.25
C MET A 116 -4.60 10.32 -7.97
N ASN A 117 -4.86 9.69 -6.83
CA ASN A 117 -4.34 8.35 -6.53
C ASN A 117 -5.16 7.31 -7.31
N HIS A 118 -4.51 6.24 -7.74
CA HIS A 118 -5.13 5.00 -8.20
C HIS A 118 -5.94 4.34 -7.08
N GLY A 119 -5.45 4.36 -5.84
CA GLY A 119 -6.14 3.91 -4.63
C GLY A 119 -6.29 2.40 -4.45
N ASP A 120 -5.85 1.60 -5.41
CA ASP A 120 -5.66 0.15 -5.30
C ASP A 120 -4.51 -0.30 -6.22
N CYS A 121 -3.36 0.38 -6.13
CA CYS A 121 -2.18 0.04 -6.92
C CYS A 121 -1.46 -1.18 -6.29
N TRP A 122 -1.83 -2.39 -6.72
CA TRP A 122 -1.22 -3.64 -6.29
C TRP A 122 -0.95 -4.61 -7.46
N THR A 123 -0.16 -5.66 -7.23
CA THR A 123 0.38 -6.56 -8.27
C THR A 123 -0.65 -7.05 -9.29
N CYS A 124 -1.88 -7.36 -8.87
CA CYS A 124 -2.94 -7.84 -9.77
C CYS A 124 -3.52 -6.74 -10.67
N ASN A 125 -3.44 -5.47 -10.25
CA ASN A 125 -3.90 -4.30 -10.99
C ASN A 125 -2.77 -3.68 -11.83
N MET A 126 -1.69 -4.44 -12.06
CA MET A 126 -0.58 -4.04 -12.90
C MET A 126 -0.25 -5.12 -13.92
N MET A 127 -0.06 -4.71 -15.17
CA MET A 127 0.53 -5.57 -16.18
C MET A 127 1.90 -5.05 -16.59
N PHE A 128 2.85 -5.96 -16.74
CA PHE A 128 4.23 -5.66 -17.12
C PHE A 128 4.54 -6.22 -18.51
N LYS A 129 5.25 -5.41 -19.30
CA LYS A 129 5.96 -5.85 -20.50
C LYS A 129 7.41 -6.10 -20.14
N TYR A 130 7.99 -7.17 -20.67
CA TYR A 130 9.35 -7.60 -20.34
C TYR A 130 10.30 -7.45 -21.53
N SER A 131 11.59 -7.23 -21.21
CA SER A 131 12.66 -7.25 -22.20
C SER A 131 12.73 -8.62 -22.89
N PRO A 132 12.87 -8.69 -24.23
CA PRO A 132 13.13 -9.95 -24.91
C PRO A 132 14.57 -10.43 -24.72
N TYR A 133 15.48 -9.58 -24.24
CA TYR A 133 16.93 -9.86 -24.13
C TYR A 133 17.39 -10.17 -22.70
N GLU A 134 16.65 -9.70 -21.69
CA GLU A 134 17.02 -9.86 -20.27
C GLU A 134 15.89 -10.55 -19.52
N LYS A 135 16.20 -11.68 -18.88
CA LYS A 135 15.23 -12.48 -18.14
C LYS A 135 14.64 -11.65 -16.99
N ASN A 136 13.31 -11.65 -16.90
CA ASN A 136 12.55 -11.00 -15.83
C ASN A 136 12.78 -9.48 -15.67
N LYS A 137 13.27 -8.78 -16.71
CA LYS A 137 13.42 -7.32 -16.67
C LYS A 137 12.16 -6.63 -17.19
N PRO A 138 11.36 -5.97 -16.33
CA PRO A 138 10.21 -5.20 -16.80
C PRO A 138 10.68 -3.91 -17.47
N ILE A 139 10.05 -3.57 -18.60
CA ILE A 139 10.39 -2.39 -19.42
C ILE A 139 9.22 -1.43 -19.60
N ALA A 140 7.99 -1.87 -19.33
CA ALA A 140 6.81 -1.01 -19.28
C ALA A 140 5.78 -1.60 -18.31
N VAL A 141 4.98 -0.72 -17.70
CA VAL A 141 3.86 -1.09 -16.83
C VAL A 141 2.58 -0.41 -17.30
N LYS A 142 1.45 -1.08 -17.15
CA LYS A 142 0.11 -0.52 -17.28
C LYS A 142 -0.65 -0.74 -15.98
N PHE A 143 -1.21 0.34 -15.45
CA PHE A 143 -2.19 0.28 -14.37
C PHE A 143 -3.55 -0.12 -14.93
N LEU A 144 -4.28 -0.93 -14.17
CA LEU A 144 -5.61 -1.43 -14.46
C LEU A 144 -6.52 -1.13 -13.27
N ASP A 145 -7.83 -1.15 -13.50
CA ASP A 145 -8.83 -1.08 -12.44
C ASP A 145 -8.78 0.21 -11.60
N PHE A 146 -9.33 1.29 -12.15
CA PHE A 146 -9.35 2.62 -11.56
C PHE A 146 -10.57 2.87 -10.65
N GLN A 147 -11.24 1.81 -10.16
CA GLN A 147 -12.47 1.94 -9.37
C GLN A 147 -12.28 2.60 -7.99
N ALA A 148 -11.05 2.58 -7.47
CA ALA A 148 -10.69 3.14 -6.16
C ALA A 148 -10.00 4.51 -6.25
N CYS A 149 -10.04 5.13 -7.43
CA CYS A 149 -9.45 6.45 -7.65
C CYS A 149 -10.08 7.50 -6.73
N HIS A 150 -9.23 8.30 -6.11
CA HIS A 150 -9.61 9.35 -5.19
C HIS A 150 -8.50 10.41 -5.13
N TYR A 151 -8.82 11.60 -4.64
CA TYR A 151 -7.83 12.66 -4.45
C TYR A 151 -7.26 12.62 -3.04
N ASN A 152 -5.92 12.58 -2.94
CA ASN A 152 -5.23 12.71 -1.66
C ASN A 152 -3.75 13.09 -1.88
N SER A 153 -2.96 13.07 -0.81
CA SER A 153 -1.51 13.17 -0.83
C SER A 153 -0.91 12.24 -1.88
N TYR A 154 0.10 12.75 -2.58
CA TYR A 154 0.88 12.05 -3.59
C TYR A 154 1.60 10.79 -3.09
N ILE A 155 1.71 10.61 -1.78
CA ILE A 155 2.45 9.51 -1.16
C ILE A 155 1.60 8.26 -0.89
N PHE A 156 0.26 8.36 -0.98
CA PHE A 156 -0.64 7.25 -0.64
C PHE A 156 -0.40 6.01 -1.51
N ASP A 157 -0.51 6.13 -2.84
CA ASP A 157 -0.23 5.02 -3.76
C ASP A 157 1.21 4.50 -3.65
N VAL A 158 2.17 5.38 -3.35
CA VAL A 158 3.58 5.02 -3.20
C VAL A 158 3.76 4.08 -2.01
N ILE A 159 3.23 4.46 -0.83
CA ILE A 159 3.28 3.62 0.37
C ILE A 159 2.46 2.35 0.17
N HIS A 160 1.27 2.48 -0.42
CA HIS A 160 0.42 1.36 -0.76
C HIS A 160 1.17 0.31 -1.57
N PHE A 161 1.74 0.71 -2.71
CA PHE A 161 2.50 -0.17 -3.58
C PHE A 161 3.72 -0.77 -2.88
N ILE A 162 4.57 0.06 -2.26
CA ILE A 162 5.84 -0.40 -1.66
C ILE A 162 5.60 -1.43 -0.56
N TYR A 163 4.62 -1.22 0.32
CA TYR A 163 4.39 -2.09 1.48
C TYR A 163 3.53 -3.31 1.17
N ARG A 164 2.69 -3.25 0.13
CA ARG A 164 1.82 -4.36 -0.30
C ARG A 164 2.45 -5.25 -1.38
N CYS A 165 3.39 -4.75 -2.17
CA CYS A 165 3.84 -5.44 -3.39
C CYS A 165 5.33 -5.77 -3.44
N ILE A 166 6.22 -4.97 -2.83
CA ILE A 166 7.67 -5.22 -2.90
C ILE A 166 8.06 -6.23 -1.83
N ALA A 167 8.96 -7.16 -2.17
CA ALA A 167 9.46 -8.14 -1.21
C ALA A 167 10.04 -7.44 0.04
N PRO A 168 9.69 -7.86 1.29
CA PRO A 168 10.05 -7.11 2.50
C PRO A 168 11.55 -6.85 2.69
N ASN A 169 12.42 -7.79 2.32
CA ASN A 169 13.87 -7.61 2.35
C ASN A 169 14.34 -6.53 1.36
N ILE A 170 13.85 -6.58 0.12
CA ILE A 170 14.17 -5.59 -0.91
C ILE A 170 13.67 -4.21 -0.48
N ARG A 171 12.43 -4.12 0.04
CA ARG A 171 11.85 -2.88 0.55
C ARG A 171 12.73 -2.25 1.63
N ARG A 172 13.15 -3.02 2.64
CA ARG A 172 13.97 -2.51 3.75
C ARG A 172 15.30 -1.91 3.26
N GLU A 173 15.94 -2.58 2.32
CA GLU A 173 17.23 -2.15 1.77
C GLU A 173 17.11 -0.96 0.81
N ASN A 174 15.94 -0.76 0.18
CA ASN A 174 15.78 0.17 -0.94
C ASN A 174 14.73 1.26 -0.74
N ILE A 175 14.11 1.37 0.45
CA ILE A 175 13.02 2.33 0.69
C ILE A 175 13.41 3.77 0.33
N ASN A 176 14.62 4.20 0.69
CA ASN A 176 15.12 5.55 0.39
C ASN A 176 15.25 5.77 -1.11
N ARG A 177 15.85 4.80 -1.83
CA ARG A 177 16.00 4.85 -3.28
C ARG A 177 14.65 4.88 -3.99
N LEU A 178 13.67 4.10 -3.52
CA LEU A 178 12.32 4.12 -4.09
C LEU A 178 11.66 5.50 -3.91
N LEU A 179 11.79 6.13 -2.75
CA LEU A 179 11.23 7.47 -2.51
C LEU A 179 11.97 8.56 -3.33
N GLU A 180 13.28 8.45 -3.50
CA GLU A 180 14.08 9.34 -4.34
C GLU A 180 13.68 9.26 -5.82
N GLU A 181 13.51 8.04 -6.34
CA GLU A 181 13.11 7.82 -7.74
C GLU A 181 11.67 8.25 -8.00
N TYR A 182 10.79 8.12 -7.00
CA TYR A 182 9.45 8.69 -7.03
C TYR A 182 9.52 10.22 -7.16
N GLN A 183 10.25 10.86 -6.24
CA GLN A 183 10.37 12.31 -6.17
C GLN A 183 10.95 12.88 -7.47
N SER A 184 12.02 12.27 -7.99
CA SER A 184 12.65 12.67 -9.23
C SER A 184 11.67 12.59 -10.40
N SER A 185 10.97 11.46 -10.56
CA SER A 185 10.02 11.29 -11.67
C SER A 185 8.82 12.23 -11.58
N LEU A 186 8.33 12.51 -10.38
CA LEU A 186 7.26 13.48 -10.14
C LEU A 186 7.72 14.90 -10.52
N ALA A 187 8.89 15.32 -10.01
CA ALA A 187 9.46 16.64 -10.24
C ALA A 187 9.82 16.91 -11.71
N GLU A 188 10.44 15.94 -12.39
CA GLU A 188 10.72 16.00 -13.82
C GLU A 188 9.44 16.19 -14.64
N THR A 189 8.38 15.46 -14.29
CA THR A 189 7.09 15.53 -15.02
C THR A 189 6.40 16.87 -14.78
N LEU A 190 6.38 17.37 -13.54
CA LEU A 190 5.83 18.70 -13.23
C LEU A 190 6.61 19.81 -13.96
N THR A 191 7.93 19.71 -13.98
CA THR A 191 8.81 20.64 -14.71
C THR A 191 8.51 20.63 -16.21
N PHE A 192 8.35 19.44 -16.80
CA PHE A 192 7.99 19.29 -18.21
C PHE A 192 6.68 19.98 -18.58
N PHE A 193 5.70 20.00 -17.67
CA PHE A 193 4.43 20.69 -17.86
C PHE A 193 4.41 22.16 -17.40
N GLY A 194 5.57 22.70 -16.99
CA GLY A 194 5.72 24.10 -16.61
C GLY A 194 5.29 24.44 -15.19
N LEU A 195 5.28 23.47 -14.27
CA LEU A 195 4.94 23.63 -12.84
C LEU A 195 6.05 23.17 -11.88
N PRO A 196 7.35 23.52 -12.10
CA PRO A 196 8.45 23.04 -11.27
C PRO A 196 8.31 23.41 -9.79
N GLU A 197 7.67 24.54 -9.48
CA GLU A 197 7.46 25.04 -8.12
C GLU A 197 6.50 24.20 -7.28
N LYS A 198 5.69 23.34 -7.91
CA LYS A 198 4.77 22.42 -7.23
C LYS A 198 5.47 21.14 -6.76
N ALA A 199 6.68 20.86 -7.25
CA ALA A 199 7.37 19.62 -6.94
C ALA A 199 7.81 19.56 -5.47
N PRO A 200 7.43 18.53 -4.69
CA PRO A 200 7.91 18.37 -3.34
C PRO A 200 9.40 18.04 -3.31
N THR A 201 10.10 18.52 -2.29
CA THR A 201 11.48 18.12 -2.02
C THR A 201 11.53 16.66 -1.53
N LEU A 202 12.69 16.01 -1.63
CA LEU A 202 12.87 14.67 -1.07
C LEU A 202 12.58 14.62 0.43
N GLU A 203 12.89 15.68 1.17
CA GLU A 203 12.57 15.79 2.58
C GLU A 203 11.05 15.80 2.83
N GLN A 204 10.29 16.57 2.06
CA GLN A 204 8.82 16.59 2.13
C GLN A 204 8.24 15.22 1.79
N VAL A 205 8.76 14.54 0.76
CA VAL A 205 8.36 13.16 0.40
C VAL A 205 8.62 12.20 1.56
N CYS A 206 9.78 12.29 2.21
CA CYS A 206 10.12 11.45 3.35
C CYS A 206 9.24 11.73 4.57
N ASN A 207 8.90 12.99 4.82
CA ASN A 207 8.05 13.39 5.94
C ASN A 207 6.59 12.97 5.71
N GLU A 208 6.06 13.16 4.50
CA GLU A 208 4.74 12.64 4.13
C GLU A 208 4.69 11.11 4.19
N ALA A 209 5.76 10.43 3.77
CA ALA A 209 5.87 8.99 3.94
C ALA A 209 5.83 8.59 5.42
N LYS A 210 6.46 9.34 6.34
CA LYS A 210 6.40 9.07 7.79
C LYS A 210 4.99 9.28 8.36
N ARG A 211 4.24 10.28 7.89
CA ARG A 211 2.84 10.50 8.30
C ARG A 211 1.99 9.23 8.08
N LEU A 212 2.22 8.51 6.99
CA LEU A 212 1.54 7.26 6.68
C LEU A 212 2.11 6.01 7.40
N ASN A 213 2.83 6.16 8.51
CA ASN A 213 3.40 5.01 9.23
C ASN A 213 2.35 3.99 9.68
N TYR A 214 1.15 4.43 10.07
CA TYR A 214 0.07 3.50 10.42
C TYR A 214 -0.46 2.71 9.23
N LEU A 215 -0.55 3.36 8.06
CA LEU A 215 -0.91 2.66 6.82
C LEU A 215 0.16 1.64 6.43
N LYS A 216 1.46 1.94 6.62
CA LYS A 216 2.54 0.96 6.41
C LYS A 216 2.34 -0.28 7.28
N PHE A 217 1.94 -0.10 8.55
CA PHE A 217 1.60 -1.19 9.45
C PHE A 217 0.48 -2.04 8.90
N PHE A 218 -0.65 -1.42 8.61
CA PHE A 218 -1.78 -2.12 8.07
C PHE A 218 -1.41 -2.91 6.80
N LEU A 219 -0.77 -2.26 5.83
CA LEU A 219 -0.43 -2.90 4.56
C LEU A 219 0.55 -4.07 4.72
N ALA A 220 1.62 -3.91 5.52
CA ALA A 220 2.64 -4.93 5.67
C ALA A 220 2.13 -6.18 6.41
N PHE A 221 1.21 -6.00 7.35
CA PHE A 221 0.85 -7.07 8.28
C PHE A 221 -0.56 -7.61 8.13
N THR A 222 -1.44 -6.90 7.44
CA THR A 222 -2.79 -7.39 7.14
C THR A 222 -3.01 -7.60 5.65
N SER A 223 -2.52 -6.70 4.78
CA SER A 223 -2.80 -6.76 3.33
C SER A 223 -1.78 -7.61 2.56
N LEU A 224 -0.50 -7.52 2.89
CA LEU A 224 0.57 -8.31 2.29
C LEU A 224 0.41 -9.83 2.48
N PRO A 225 0.13 -10.38 3.67
CA PRO A 225 -0.04 -11.84 3.81
C PRO A 225 -1.16 -12.35 2.90
N MET A 226 -2.23 -11.59 2.76
CA MET A 226 -3.39 -11.92 1.94
C MET A 226 -3.08 -11.86 0.45
N SER A 227 -2.43 -10.79 0.02
CA SER A 227 -2.07 -10.57 -1.39
C SER A 227 -0.91 -11.45 -1.87
N SER A 228 -0.10 -12.02 -0.97
CA SER A 228 0.99 -12.95 -1.31
C SER A 228 0.70 -14.41 -0.96
N ALA A 229 -0.47 -14.71 -0.39
CA ALA A 229 -0.85 -16.07 0.00
C ALA A 229 -0.94 -17.02 -1.20
N ASP A 230 -0.50 -18.26 -0.98
CA ASP A 230 -0.59 -19.37 -1.96
C ASP A 230 -1.99 -19.99 -2.03
N THR A 231 -2.94 -19.50 -1.22
CA THR A 231 -4.34 -19.95 -1.17
C THR A 231 -5.29 -18.99 -1.91
N ASN A 232 -6.41 -19.53 -2.38
CA ASN A 232 -7.54 -18.77 -2.93
C ASN A 232 -8.58 -18.39 -1.86
N THR A 233 -8.45 -18.93 -0.64
CA THR A 233 -9.37 -18.68 0.48
C THR A 233 -8.76 -17.77 1.54
N ALA A 234 -7.78 -16.94 1.17
CA ALA A 234 -7.15 -16.02 2.10
C ALA A 234 -8.20 -15.10 2.75
N PHE A 235 -9.15 -14.57 1.96
CA PHE A 235 -10.14 -13.57 2.39
C PHE A 235 -11.56 -14.00 2.01
N TYR A 236 -12.52 -13.83 2.92
CA TYR A 236 -13.92 -14.23 2.74
C TYR A 236 -14.81 -12.98 2.57
N ILE A 237 -14.94 -12.52 1.32
CA ILE A 237 -15.72 -11.31 0.98
C ILE A 237 -17.18 -11.44 1.44
N ASP A 238 -17.76 -12.63 1.32
CA ASP A 238 -19.14 -12.95 1.72
C ASP A 238 -19.39 -12.74 3.22
N ARG A 239 -18.35 -12.81 4.06
CA ARG A 239 -18.46 -12.62 5.51
C ARG A 239 -18.44 -11.16 5.94
N LEU A 240 -18.02 -10.23 5.07
CA LEU A 240 -17.90 -8.79 5.40
C LEU A 240 -19.24 -8.18 5.84
N ALA A 241 -20.34 -8.64 5.26
CA ALA A 241 -21.69 -8.14 5.55
C ALA A 241 -22.43 -8.97 6.61
N THR A 242 -21.74 -9.87 7.32
CA THR A 242 -22.34 -10.77 8.32
C THR A 242 -21.98 -10.39 9.75
N ASN A 243 -22.70 -10.96 10.72
CA ASN A 243 -22.46 -10.73 12.16
C ASN A 243 -21.36 -11.63 12.76
N CYS A 244 -20.51 -12.30 11.98
CA CYS A 244 -19.37 -13.04 12.54
C CYS A 244 -18.37 -12.09 13.22
N ASP A 245 -17.38 -12.62 13.94
CA ASP A 245 -16.27 -11.77 14.40
C ASP A 245 -15.55 -11.20 13.15
N SER A 246 -15.13 -9.94 13.20
CA SER A 246 -14.46 -9.29 12.06
C SER A 246 -13.16 -10.00 11.69
N LYS A 247 -12.49 -10.67 12.64
CA LYS A 247 -11.31 -11.49 12.33
C LYS A 247 -11.64 -12.66 11.38
N ASP A 248 -12.85 -13.22 11.47
CA ASP A 248 -13.25 -14.42 10.70
C ASP A 248 -13.51 -14.12 9.22
N VAL A 249 -13.42 -12.85 8.80
CA VAL A 249 -13.34 -12.43 7.40
C VAL A 249 -11.98 -12.81 6.79
N TYR A 250 -10.96 -13.00 7.62
CA TYR A 250 -9.61 -13.39 7.22
C TYR A 250 -9.37 -14.86 7.56
N SER A 251 -8.80 -15.61 6.63
CA SER A 251 -8.26 -16.94 6.94
C SER A 251 -7.04 -16.79 7.85
N PRO A 252 -6.85 -17.67 8.84
CA PRO A 252 -5.62 -17.68 9.65
C PRO A 252 -4.39 -18.13 8.86
N GLU A 253 -4.56 -18.93 7.81
CA GLU A 253 -3.46 -19.61 7.10
C GLU A 253 -2.36 -18.65 6.60
N PRO A 254 -2.67 -17.49 5.96
CA PRO A 254 -1.64 -16.57 5.50
C PRO A 254 -0.79 -15.98 6.64
N PHE A 255 -1.38 -15.81 7.82
CA PHE A 255 -0.70 -15.28 9.01
C PHE A 255 0.14 -16.35 9.73
N GLN A 256 -0.26 -17.62 9.60
CA GLN A 256 0.47 -18.78 10.15
C GLN A 256 1.66 -19.19 9.28
N ALA A 257 1.67 -18.80 8.00
CA ALA A 257 2.72 -19.17 7.07
C ALA A 257 4.11 -18.71 7.54
N ASN A 258 5.07 -19.64 7.62
CA ASN A 258 6.45 -19.34 8.01
C ASN A 258 7.09 -18.24 7.16
N LYS A 259 6.77 -18.22 5.85
CA LYS A 259 7.22 -17.18 4.92
C LYS A 259 6.81 -15.78 5.39
N PHE A 260 5.55 -15.62 5.80
CA PHE A 260 5.05 -14.34 6.31
C PHE A 260 5.67 -14.02 7.67
N ARG A 261 5.63 -14.95 8.63
CA ARG A 261 6.18 -14.75 9.98
C ARG A 261 7.64 -14.32 9.97
N LEU A 262 8.49 -14.97 9.17
CA LEU A 262 9.91 -14.61 9.07
C LEU A 262 10.13 -13.23 8.44
N ALA A 263 9.31 -12.86 7.46
CA ALA A 263 9.38 -11.54 6.86
C ALA A 263 8.89 -10.44 7.82
N ALA A 264 7.84 -10.76 8.60
CA ALA A 264 7.20 -9.91 9.58
C ALA A 264 8.05 -9.67 10.83
N ASP A 265 8.76 -10.69 11.33
CA ASP A 265 9.60 -10.65 12.55
C ASP A 265 10.47 -9.39 12.62
N VAL A 266 11.24 -9.14 11.57
CA VAL A 266 12.19 -8.02 11.51
C VAL A 266 11.50 -6.67 11.66
N ASP A 267 10.35 -6.51 10.97
CA ASP A 267 9.64 -5.24 10.92
C ASP A 267 8.85 -4.98 12.22
N ILE A 268 8.21 -6.00 12.80
CA ILE A 268 7.49 -5.84 14.08
C ILE A 268 8.48 -5.52 15.20
N ARG A 269 9.63 -6.21 15.28
CA ARG A 269 10.66 -5.89 16.30
C ARG A 269 11.15 -4.47 16.19
N ARG A 270 11.39 -3.99 14.97
CA ARG A 270 11.83 -2.62 14.73
C ARG A 270 10.78 -1.62 15.21
N TRP A 271 9.52 -1.82 14.88
CA TRP A 271 8.46 -0.89 15.29
C TRP A 271 8.17 -0.90 16.78
N LEU A 272 8.25 -2.05 17.44
CA LEU A 272 8.18 -2.11 18.90
C LEU A 272 9.33 -1.34 19.53
N LYS A 273 10.55 -1.46 19.00
CA LYS A 273 11.72 -0.70 19.48
C LYS A 273 11.56 0.81 19.28
N ASP A 274 10.90 1.21 18.19
CA ASP A 274 10.66 2.61 17.84
C ASP A 274 9.43 3.21 18.58
N GLY A 275 8.80 2.47 19.49
CA GLY A 275 7.65 2.94 20.28
C GLY A 275 6.37 3.12 19.45
N PHE A 276 6.19 2.37 18.37
CA PHE A 276 5.13 2.62 17.38
C PHE A 276 3.68 2.57 17.93
N PHE A 277 3.45 1.83 19.01
CA PHE A 277 2.13 1.70 19.66
C PHE A 277 2.01 2.51 20.98
N GLU A 278 3.06 3.26 21.35
CA GLU A 278 3.08 4.14 22.52
C GLU A 278 2.58 5.55 22.17
#